data_AF-A0A6S9T1J5-F1
#
_entry.id   AF-A0A6S9T1J5-F1
#
_cell.length_a   1.000
_cell.length_b   1.000
_cell.length_c   1.000
_cell.angle_alpha   90.00
_cell.angle_beta   90.00
_cell.angle_gamma   90.00
#
_symmetry.space_group_name_H-M   'P 1'
#
loop_
_entity.id
_entity.type
_entity.pdbx_description
1 polymer ?
#
loop_
_entity_poly.entity_id
_entity_poly.type
_entity_poly.pdbx_seq_one_letter_code
_entity_poly.pdbx_strand_id
1 'polypeptide(L)'
;MANGGPGSWNGAKRRLKRPPTQEAHASIQQEVGKIKRGRKVKAPTSTAQVMPLKKSTKKLGEGEKRLRALNKKLREIEALQARVEAGESLDEQQEQKLSTLGSVLSQMEELMQD
;
A
#
# COMPACT_ATOMS: atom_id res chain seq x y z
N MET A 1 -33.10 17.86 -26.66
CA MET A 1 -32.70 16.87 -25.64
C MET A 1 -31.77 15.87 -26.30
N ALA A 2 -30.48 15.84 -25.93
CA ALA A 2 -29.52 14.87 -26.43
C ALA A 2 -28.63 14.42 -25.26
N ASN A 3 -28.96 13.28 -24.65
CA ASN A 3 -28.12 12.61 -23.67
C ASN A 3 -27.31 11.53 -24.40
N GLY A 4 -26.06 11.84 -24.72
CA GLY A 4 -25.11 10.95 -25.37
C GLY A 4 -23.71 11.22 -24.87
N GLY A 5 -23.44 10.90 -23.59
CA GLY A 5 -22.09 10.91 -23.06
C GLY A 5 -21.27 9.76 -23.67
N PRO A 6 -20.04 10.00 -24.18
CA PRO A 6 -19.28 8.97 -24.87
C PRO A 6 -18.74 7.90 -23.91
N GLY A 7 -19.22 6.67 -24.06
CA GLY A 7 -18.87 5.45 -23.30
C GLY A 7 -17.45 4.90 -23.51
N SER A 8 -16.46 5.74 -23.79
CA SER A 8 -15.04 5.33 -23.82
C SER A 8 -14.11 6.48 -23.42
N TRP A 9 -14.11 6.83 -22.14
CA TRP A 9 -13.05 7.66 -21.58
C TRP A 9 -11.73 6.87 -21.57
N ASN A 10 -10.96 6.97 -22.66
CA ASN A 10 -9.65 6.36 -22.79
C ASN A 10 -8.57 7.34 -22.28
N GLY A 11 -8.50 7.50 -20.94
CA GLY A 11 -7.74 8.56 -20.26
C GLY A 11 -6.23 8.57 -20.54
N ALA A 12 -5.68 7.48 -21.06
CA ALA A 12 -4.26 7.37 -21.41
C ALA A 12 -3.90 7.98 -22.79
N LYS A 13 -4.87 8.10 -23.72
CA LYS A 13 -4.59 8.53 -25.11
C LYS A 13 -4.72 10.05 -25.33
N ARG A 14 -5.29 10.79 -24.37
CA ARG A 14 -5.39 12.26 -24.40
C ARG A 14 -4.51 12.96 -23.35
N ARG A 15 -3.32 12.41 -23.06
CA ARG A 15 -2.22 13.30 -22.64
C ARG A 15 -1.93 14.20 -23.85
N LEU A 16 -2.55 15.38 -23.90
CA LEU A 16 -2.18 16.46 -24.82
C LEU A 16 -0.65 16.57 -24.74
N LYS A 17 0.06 16.12 -25.79
CA LYS A 17 1.49 16.38 -25.90
C LYS A 17 1.59 17.90 -25.97
N ARG A 18 2.13 18.52 -24.91
CA ARG A 18 2.38 19.96 -24.89
C ARG A 18 3.22 20.29 -26.13
N PRO A 19 2.88 21.34 -26.90
CA PRO A 19 3.71 21.75 -28.02
C PRO A 19 5.10 22.12 -27.50
N PRO A 20 6.19 21.76 -28.21
CA PRO A 20 7.54 22.08 -27.77
C PRO A 20 7.75 23.59 -27.89
N THR A 21 7.50 24.32 -26.80
CA THR A 21 7.81 25.74 -26.70
C THR A 21 9.31 25.92 -26.47
N GLN A 22 9.86 27.07 -26.87
CA GLN A 22 11.28 27.37 -26.64
C GLN A 22 11.67 27.29 -25.16
N GLU A 23 10.73 27.59 -24.25
CA GLU A 23 10.89 27.41 -22.79
C GLU A 23 11.05 25.94 -22.37
N ALA A 24 10.39 25.00 -23.06
CA ALA A 24 10.55 23.56 -22.82
C ALA A 24 11.95 23.08 -23.24
N HIS A 25 12.52 23.64 -24.30
CA HIS A 25 13.89 23.37 -24.71
C HIS A 25 14.92 23.94 -23.73
N ALA A 26 14.68 25.15 -23.21
CA ALA A 26 15.55 25.78 -22.22
C ALA A 26 15.59 25.01 -20.88
N SER A 27 14.45 24.46 -20.44
CA SER A 27 14.38 23.64 -19.23
C SER A 27 15.06 22.27 -19.37
N ILE A 28 15.10 21.68 -20.57
CA ILE A 28 15.88 20.47 -20.86
C ILE A 28 17.39 20.77 -20.80
N GLN A 29 17.83 21.95 -21.25
CA GLN A 29 19.24 22.36 -21.17
C GLN A 29 19.70 22.61 -19.73
N GLN A 30 18.83 22.97 -18.79
CA GLN A 30 19.21 23.09 -17.37
C GLN A 30 19.48 21.72 -16.69
N GLU A 31 19.28 20.59 -17.37
CA GLU A 31 19.67 19.27 -16.87
C GLU A 31 21.12 18.86 -17.20
N VAL A 32 21.98 19.77 -17.67
CA VAL A 32 23.42 19.48 -17.79
C VAL A 32 24.01 19.33 -16.38
N GLY A 33 24.16 18.09 -15.93
CA GLY A 33 24.75 17.74 -14.61
C GLY A 33 23.93 16.78 -13.76
N LYS A 34 22.67 16.47 -14.12
CA LYS A 34 21.91 15.44 -13.40
C LYS A 34 22.36 14.05 -13.84
N ILE A 35 22.94 13.29 -12.91
CA ILE A 35 23.33 11.89 -13.10
C ILE A 35 22.07 11.11 -13.51
N LYS A 36 22.03 10.65 -14.78
CA LYS A 36 21.02 9.69 -15.23
C LYS A 36 21.09 8.50 -14.29
N ARG A 37 20.05 8.27 -13.47
CA ARG A 37 19.95 7.08 -12.63
C ARG A 37 20.04 5.87 -13.56
N GLY A 38 21.21 5.25 -13.56
CA GLY A 38 21.49 4.09 -14.39
C GLY A 38 20.45 3.02 -14.15
N ARG A 39 19.94 2.44 -15.24
CA ARG A 39 19.15 1.22 -15.22
C ARG A 39 19.91 0.21 -14.36
N LYS A 40 19.34 -0.25 -13.23
CA LYS A 40 19.96 -1.26 -12.37
C LYS A 40 20.22 -2.50 -13.22
N VAL A 41 21.47 -2.68 -13.65
CA VAL A 41 21.96 -3.94 -14.20
C VAL A 41 22.04 -4.89 -13.01
N LYS A 42 21.24 -5.96 -13.03
CA LYS A 42 21.35 -7.04 -12.02
C LYS A 42 22.75 -7.62 -12.11
N ALA A 43 23.56 -7.39 -11.08
CA ALA A 43 24.83 -8.10 -10.91
C ALA A 43 24.54 -9.61 -10.74
N PRO A 44 25.33 -10.50 -11.38
CA PRO A 44 25.22 -11.93 -11.13
C PRO A 44 25.95 -12.26 -9.83
N THR A 45 25.26 -12.16 -8.70
CA THR A 45 25.81 -12.59 -7.42
C THR A 45 25.82 -14.12 -7.39
N SER A 46 27.02 -14.72 -7.43
CA SER A 46 27.26 -16.16 -7.23
C SER A 46 27.18 -16.51 -5.74
N THR A 47 26.03 -16.29 -5.13
CA THR A 47 25.71 -16.77 -3.78
C THR A 47 24.53 -17.71 -3.95
N ALA A 48 24.70 -18.95 -3.51
CA ALA A 48 23.76 -20.06 -3.62
C ALA A 48 22.31 -19.58 -3.73
N GLN A 49 21.69 -19.83 -4.88
CA GLN A 49 20.31 -19.46 -5.13
C GLN A 49 19.41 -20.23 -4.17
N VAL A 50 19.14 -19.65 -3.00
CA VAL A 50 17.92 -19.96 -2.26
C VAL A 50 16.80 -19.46 -3.16
N MET A 51 16.32 -20.34 -4.03
CA MET A 51 15.17 -20.07 -4.87
C MET A 51 14.06 -19.58 -3.92
N PRO A 52 13.49 -18.39 -4.11
CA PRO A 52 12.36 -17.98 -3.30
C PRO A 52 11.27 -19.01 -3.59
N LEU A 53 10.93 -19.84 -2.60
CA LEU A 53 9.78 -20.73 -2.70
C LEU A 53 8.63 -19.85 -3.17
N LYS A 54 8.15 -20.09 -4.40
CA LYS A 54 6.98 -19.42 -4.93
C LYS A 54 5.86 -19.76 -3.96
N LYS A 55 5.56 -18.82 -3.05
CA LYS A 55 4.46 -18.96 -2.10
C LYS A 55 3.22 -19.21 -2.95
N SER A 56 2.70 -20.43 -2.90
CA SER A 56 1.44 -20.76 -3.57
C SER A 56 0.40 -19.79 -3.02
N THR A 57 -0.04 -18.85 -3.85
CA THR A 57 -1.09 -17.90 -3.47
C THR A 57 -2.41 -18.66 -3.48
N LYS A 58 -2.61 -19.52 -2.48
CA LYS A 58 -3.94 -20.06 -2.20
C LYS A 58 -4.85 -18.85 -1.97
N LYS A 59 -5.93 -18.76 -2.75
CA LYS A 59 -6.92 -17.70 -2.56
C LYS A 59 -7.58 -17.96 -1.22
N LEU A 60 -7.35 -17.06 -0.28
CA LEU A 60 -7.96 -17.13 1.04
C LEU A 60 -9.48 -16.98 0.92
N GLY A 61 -10.21 -17.76 1.71
CA GLY A 61 -11.66 -17.62 1.88
C GLY A 61 -12.03 -16.25 2.46
N GLU A 62 -13.31 -15.89 2.40
CA GLU A 62 -13.77 -14.61 2.95
C GLU A 62 -13.61 -14.56 4.47
N GLY A 63 -13.97 -15.63 5.18
CA GLY A 63 -13.74 -15.77 6.63
C GLY A 63 -12.26 -15.63 7.01
N GLU A 64 -11.35 -16.31 6.29
CA GLU A 64 -9.91 -16.21 6.54
C GLU A 64 -9.35 -14.79 6.32
N LYS A 65 -9.88 -14.05 5.33
CA LYS A 65 -9.50 -12.65 5.09
C LYS A 65 -9.97 -11.76 6.23
N ARG A 66 -11.20 -11.94 6.69
CA ARG A 66 -11.76 -11.20 7.84
C ARG A 66 -10.97 -11.49 9.11
N LEU A 67 -10.71 -12.77 9.40
CA LEU A 67 -9.89 -13.19 10.55
C LEU A 67 -8.47 -12.60 10.50
N ARG A 68 -7.84 -12.57 9.31
CA ARG A 68 -6.53 -11.90 9.15
C ARG A 68 -6.59 -10.39 9.39
N ALA A 69 -7.66 -9.74 8.98
CA ALA A 69 -7.84 -8.31 9.22
C ALA A 69 -8.01 -8.02 10.71
N LEU A 70 -8.79 -8.83 11.43
CA LEU A 70 -8.96 -8.71 12.88
C LEU A 70 -7.65 -8.96 13.63
N ASN A 71 -6.89 -9.99 13.26
CA ASN A 71 -5.56 -10.24 13.82
C ASN A 71 -4.59 -9.07 13.62
N LYS A 72 -4.67 -8.35 12.49
CA LYS A 72 -3.86 -7.14 12.29
C LYS A 72 -4.26 -6.04 13.25
N LYS A 73 -5.56 -5.80 13.42
CA LYS A 73 -6.07 -4.81 14.38
C LYS A 73 -5.64 -5.15 15.81
N LEU A 74 -5.73 -6.43 16.19
CA LEU A 74 -5.30 -6.90 17.51
C LEU A 74 -3.81 -6.61 17.76
N ARG A 75 -2.93 -6.88 16.79
CA ARG A 75 -1.50 -6.52 16.90
C ARG A 75 -1.26 -5.02 17.01
N GLU A 76 -2.03 -4.20 16.31
CA GLU A 76 -1.94 -2.74 16.45
C GLU A 76 -2.32 -2.32 17.87
N ILE A 77 -3.38 -2.90 18.43
CA ILE A 77 -3.83 -2.62 19.80
C ILE A 77 -2.78 -3.08 20.83
N GLU A 78 -2.23 -4.28 20.70
CA GLU A 78 -1.16 -4.80 21.56
C GLU A 78 0.08 -3.88 21.52
N ALA A 79 0.45 -3.40 20.33
CA ALA A 79 1.55 -2.45 20.19
C ALA A 79 1.26 -1.13 20.90
N LEU A 80 0.01 -0.64 20.89
CA LEU A 80 -0.38 0.55 21.64
C LEU A 80 -0.37 0.31 23.15
N GLN A 81 -0.82 -0.86 23.62
CA GLN A 81 -0.76 -1.23 25.04
C GLN A 81 0.69 -1.27 25.54
N ALA A 82 1.60 -1.88 24.79
CA ALA A 82 3.02 -1.90 25.13
C ALA A 82 3.63 -0.49 25.24
N ARG A 83 3.17 0.46 24.43
CA ARG A 83 3.62 1.87 24.50
C ARG A 83 3.08 2.57 25.75
N VAL A 84 1.83 2.31 26.13
CA VAL A 84 1.27 2.80 27.40
C VAL A 84 2.04 2.22 28.59
N GLU A 85 2.36 0.92 28.56
CA GLU A 85 3.18 0.27 29.59
C GLU A 85 4.60 0.85 29.66
N ALA A 86 5.16 1.27 28.53
CA ALA A 86 6.43 2.00 28.45
C ALA A 86 6.33 3.47 28.92
N GLY A 87 5.13 3.96 29.27
CA GLY A 87 4.88 5.32 29.74
C GLY A 87 4.77 6.37 28.62
N GLU A 88 4.58 5.94 27.37
CA GLU A 88 4.35 6.87 26.24
C GLU A 88 2.91 7.40 26.27
N SER A 89 2.74 8.71 26.06
CA SER A 89 1.42 9.31 25.85
C SER A 89 0.87 8.93 24.49
N LEU A 90 -0.38 8.49 24.45
CA LEU A 90 -1.09 8.20 23.21
C LEU A 90 -1.81 9.44 22.67
N ASP A 91 -2.04 9.46 21.36
CA ASP A 91 -2.95 10.43 20.74
C ASP A 91 -4.42 9.96 20.81
N GLU A 92 -5.36 10.86 20.58
CA GLU A 92 -6.81 10.57 20.66
C GLU A 92 -7.23 9.44 19.68
N GLN A 93 -6.58 9.32 18.52
CA GLN A 93 -6.87 8.26 17.55
C GLN A 93 -6.38 6.89 18.04
N GLN A 94 -5.25 6.85 18.74
CA GLN A 94 -4.67 5.65 19.35
C GLN A 94 -5.50 5.19 20.54
N GLU A 95 -5.98 6.10 21.38
CA GLU A 95 -6.91 5.79 22.46
C GLU A 95 -8.23 5.21 21.93
N GLN A 96 -8.76 5.79 20.85
CA GLN A 96 -9.93 5.23 20.16
C GLN A 96 -9.66 3.82 19.61
N LYS A 97 -8.44 3.53 19.14
CA LYS A 97 -8.11 2.16 18.72
C LYS A 97 -8.09 1.19 19.90
N LEU A 98 -7.52 1.59 21.05
CA LEU A 98 -7.52 0.76 22.25
C LEU A 98 -8.95 0.42 22.71
N SER A 99 -9.89 1.37 22.62
CA SER A 99 -11.28 1.13 23.02
C SER A 99 -12.01 0.11 22.14
N THR A 100 -11.54 -0.12 20.91
CA THR A 100 -12.11 -1.13 20.00
C THR A 100 -11.73 -2.58 20.33
N LEU A 101 -10.83 -2.82 21.30
CA LEU A 101 -10.32 -4.17 21.63
C LEU A 101 -11.46 -5.18 21.89
N GLY A 102 -12.43 -4.82 22.73
CA GLY A 102 -13.55 -5.71 23.04
C GLY A 102 -14.35 -6.09 21.79
N SER A 103 -14.64 -5.12 20.91
CA SER A 103 -15.33 -5.37 19.65
C SER A 103 -14.53 -6.27 18.70
N VAL A 104 -13.21 -6.09 18.63
CA VAL A 104 -12.33 -6.94 17.81
C VAL A 104 -12.35 -8.39 18.31
N LEU A 105 -12.29 -8.60 19.62
CA LEU A 105 -12.34 -9.95 20.21
C LEU A 105 -13.68 -10.63 19.96
N SER A 106 -14.80 -9.93 20.15
CA SER A 106 -16.14 -10.48 19.86
C SER A 106 -16.30 -10.88 18.39
N GLN A 107 -15.83 -10.05 17.44
CA GLN A 107 -15.88 -10.37 16.02
C GLN A 107 -15.00 -11.57 15.64
N MET A 108 -13.89 -11.78 16.35
CA MET A 108 -13.04 -12.96 16.14
C MET A 108 -13.71 -14.22 16.65
N GLU A 109 -14.36 -14.16 17.82
CA GLU A 109 -15.10 -15.27 18.40
C GLU A 109 -16.27 -15.70 17.51
N GLU A 110 -17.07 -14.75 17.02
CA GLU A 110 -18.18 -14.99 16.09
C GLU A 110 -17.69 -15.74 14.83
N LEU A 111 -16.61 -15.28 14.21
CA LEU A 111 -16.02 -15.93 13.03
C LEU A 111 -15.43 -17.32 13.28
N MET A 112 -15.22 -17.71 14.53
CA MET A 112 -14.70 -19.04 14.90
C MET A 112 -15.81 -20.02 15.28
N GLN A 113 -17.02 -19.53 15.56
CA GLN A 113 -18.18 -20.34 15.91
C GLN A 113 -19.04 -20.72 14.69
N ASP A 114 -18.89 -20.01 13.57
CA ASP A 114 -19.46 -20.33 12.24
C ASP A 114 -18.66 -21.40 11.47
#